data_AF-A0A6P9AYY8-F1
#
_entry.id   AF-A0A6P9AYY8-F1
#
_cell.length_a   1.000
_cell.length_b   1.000
_cell.length_c   1.000
_cell.angle_alpha   90.00
_cell.angle_beta   90.00
_cell.angle_gamma   90.00
#
_symmetry.space_group_name_H-M   'P 1'
#
loop_
_entity.id
_entity.type
_entity.pdbx_description
1 polymer ?
#
loop_
_entity_poly.entity_id
_entity_poly.type
_entity_poly.pdbx_seq_one_letter_code
_entity_poly.pdbx_strand_id
1 'polypeptide(L)'
;LRVSRHCTRGTNTACAPCNAGWFTEHPNGLTVCLKCRECSSANHMQVKERCHYSKNTKCTCQLGFFCFHQLEADSCDVCVRHSTAPPGFRVTRAGTENHDVKFEACPPGTFSLKEMSFSCIKWTK
;
A
#
# COMPACT_ATOMS: atom_id res chain seq x y z
N LEU A 1 -15.64 -10.22 15.76
CA LEU A 1 -15.76 -11.13 16.92
C LEU A 1 -15.88 -12.56 16.39
N ARG A 2 -15.41 -13.54 17.15
CA ARG A 2 -15.61 -14.98 16.86
C ARG A 2 -16.68 -15.58 17.78
N VAL A 3 -17.26 -16.69 17.35
CA VAL A 3 -18.16 -17.50 18.18
C VAL A 3 -17.33 -18.20 19.26
N SER A 4 -17.64 -17.93 20.52
CA SER A 4 -17.06 -18.65 21.67
C SER A 4 -17.94 -19.81 22.12
N ARG A 5 -19.26 -19.70 21.90
CA ARG A 5 -20.24 -20.77 22.16
C ARG A 5 -21.40 -20.65 21.18
N HIS A 6 -21.77 -21.76 20.55
CA HIS A 6 -22.95 -21.82 19.70
C HIS A 6 -24.23 -21.73 20.52
N CYS A 7 -25.31 -21.28 19.89
CA CYS A 7 -26.63 -21.29 20.50
C CYS A 7 -27.10 -22.73 20.83
N THR A 8 -28.04 -22.82 21.76
CA THR A 8 -28.82 -24.02 22.03
C THR A 8 -30.30 -23.66 22.00
N ARG A 9 -31.20 -24.62 22.20
CA ARG A 9 -32.67 -24.36 22.24
C ARG A 9 -33.07 -23.26 23.24
N GLY A 10 -32.29 -23.05 24.30
CA GLY A 10 -32.57 -22.07 25.35
C GLY A 10 -31.53 -20.95 25.50
N THR A 11 -30.50 -20.88 24.66
CA THR A 11 -29.42 -19.88 24.82
C THR A 11 -28.97 -19.30 23.49
N ASN A 12 -28.65 -18.01 23.48
CA ASN A 12 -28.09 -17.34 22.31
C ASN A 12 -26.61 -17.67 22.11
N THR A 13 -26.13 -17.45 20.89
CA THR A 13 -24.69 -17.52 20.55
C THR A 13 -23.92 -16.52 21.41
N ALA A 14 -22.82 -16.97 22.01
CA ALA A 14 -21.87 -16.11 22.69
C ALA A 14 -20.69 -15.81 21.76
N CYS A 15 -20.24 -14.55 21.78
CA CYS A 15 -19.14 -14.07 20.95
C CYS A 15 -18.00 -13.54 21.82
N ALA A 16 -16.77 -13.63 21.33
CA ALA A 16 -15.58 -13.08 21.97
C ALA A 16 -14.72 -12.30 20.97
N PRO A 17 -13.92 -11.31 21.42
CA PRO A 17 -12.91 -10.67 20.59
C PRO A 17 -11.90 -11.66 20.03
N CYS A 18 -11.30 -11.29 18.89
CA CYS A 18 -10.15 -11.99 18.36
C CYS A 18 -8.91 -11.67 19.20
N ASN A 19 -8.03 -12.66 19.34
CA ASN A 19 -6.73 -12.48 20.00
C ASN A 19 -5.83 -11.57 19.15
N ALA A 20 -4.77 -11.03 19.77
CA ALA A 20 -3.76 -10.26 19.05
C ALA A 20 -3.18 -11.06 17.87
N GLY A 21 -3.04 -10.42 16.71
CA GLY A 21 -2.62 -11.08 15.47
C GLY A 21 -3.76 -11.76 14.69
N TRP A 22 -5.01 -11.61 15.15
CA TRP A 22 -6.19 -12.14 14.46
C TRP A 22 -7.34 -11.12 14.40
N PHE A 23 -8.20 -11.23 13.38
CA PHE A 23 -9.30 -10.30 13.14
C PHE A 23 -10.50 -10.96 12.46
N THR A 24 -11.64 -10.28 12.49
CA THR A 24 -12.80 -10.53 11.61
C THR A 24 -13.51 -9.20 11.37
N GLU A 25 -13.73 -8.79 10.13
CA GLU A 25 -14.31 -7.47 9.83
C GLU A 25 -15.83 -7.43 9.84
N HIS A 26 -16.47 -8.54 9.51
CA HIS A 26 -17.92 -8.61 9.36
C HIS A 26 -18.55 -9.59 10.36
N PRO A 27 -19.86 -9.47 10.64
CA PRO A 27 -20.61 -10.50 11.36
C PRO A 27 -20.41 -11.86 10.70
N ASN A 28 -20.06 -12.87 11.50
CA ASN A 28 -19.65 -14.17 11.00
C ASN A 28 -19.97 -15.26 12.02
N GLY A 29 -19.88 -16.52 11.60
CA GLY A 29 -20.06 -17.70 12.46
C GLY A 29 -18.76 -18.43 12.82
N LEU A 30 -17.60 -17.80 12.59
CA LEU A 30 -16.31 -18.47 12.76
C LEU A 30 -16.00 -18.63 14.26
N THR A 31 -15.55 -19.82 14.64
CA THR A 31 -15.03 -20.08 16.00
C THR A 31 -13.57 -19.67 16.16
N VAL A 32 -12.84 -19.53 15.05
CA VAL A 32 -11.46 -19.07 14.94
C VAL A 32 -11.42 -17.85 14.00
N CYS A 33 -10.74 -16.78 14.42
CA CYS A 33 -10.62 -15.57 13.61
C CYS A 33 -9.69 -15.76 12.40
N LEU A 34 -9.59 -14.75 11.54
CA LEU A 34 -8.65 -14.71 10.42
C LEU A 34 -7.30 -14.17 10.89
N LYS A 35 -6.19 -14.71 10.39
CA LYS A 35 -4.86 -14.21 10.73
C LYS A 35 -4.65 -12.85 10.08
N CYS A 36 -4.11 -11.90 10.82
CA CYS A 36 -3.76 -10.59 10.26
C CYS A 36 -2.72 -10.75 9.14
N ARG A 37 -2.85 -9.94 8.09
CA ARG A 37 -1.85 -9.82 7.04
C ARG A 37 -0.54 -9.26 7.58
N GLU A 38 0.56 -9.72 7.02
CA GLU A 38 1.89 -9.19 7.27
C GLU A 38 2.35 -8.33 6.08
N CYS A 39 2.87 -7.14 6.36
CA CYS A 39 3.44 -6.27 5.33
C CYS A 39 4.94 -6.55 5.21
N SER A 40 5.33 -7.36 4.22
CA SER A 40 6.70 -7.80 4.06
C SER A 40 7.61 -6.69 3.52
N SER A 41 8.68 -6.38 4.25
CA SER A 41 9.72 -5.45 3.78
C SER A 41 10.48 -5.98 2.56
N ALA A 42 10.54 -7.31 2.38
CA ALA A 42 11.12 -7.94 1.19
C ALA A 42 10.33 -7.61 -0.09
N ASN A 43 9.03 -7.31 0.06
CA ASN A 43 8.16 -6.85 -1.03
C ASN A 43 8.03 -5.32 -1.05
N HIS A 44 8.94 -4.60 -0.39
CA HIS A 44 8.94 -3.13 -0.27
C HIS A 44 7.66 -2.56 0.36
N MET A 45 7.03 -3.31 1.26
CA MET A 45 5.85 -2.86 1.99
C MET A 45 6.20 -2.44 3.42
N GLN A 46 5.29 -1.67 4.00
CA GLN A 46 5.26 -1.30 5.41
C GLN A 46 3.81 -1.21 5.90
N VAL A 47 3.63 -1.27 7.22
CA VAL A 47 2.30 -1.19 7.84
C VAL A 47 1.78 0.25 7.72
N LYS A 48 0.63 0.41 7.06
CA LYS A 48 -0.14 1.67 7.02
C LYS A 48 -1.10 1.75 8.21
N GLU A 49 -1.90 0.70 8.40
CA GLU A 49 -2.79 0.55 9.54
C GLU A 49 -2.50 -0.78 10.23
N ARG A 50 -2.36 -0.75 11.56
CA ARG A 50 -2.10 -1.96 12.36
C ARG A 50 -3.38 -2.79 12.48
N CYS A 51 -3.20 -4.11 12.53
CA CYS A 51 -4.30 -5.03 12.77
C CYS A 51 -5.01 -4.78 14.11
N HIS A 52 -6.31 -5.05 14.13
CA HIS A 52 -7.18 -4.98 15.29
C HIS A 52 -8.14 -6.18 15.29
N TYR A 53 -8.77 -6.51 16.42
CA TYR A 53 -9.68 -7.67 16.48
C TYR A 53 -10.85 -7.60 15.47
N SER A 54 -11.12 -6.41 14.92
CA SER A 54 -12.18 -6.14 13.94
C SER A 54 -11.68 -5.58 12.60
N LYS A 55 -10.37 -5.48 12.37
CA LYS A 55 -9.79 -4.90 11.14
C LYS A 55 -8.48 -5.58 10.79
N ASN A 56 -8.26 -5.90 9.52
CA ASN A 56 -6.98 -6.43 9.07
C ASN A 56 -5.86 -5.38 9.14
N THR A 57 -4.62 -5.83 9.01
CA THR A 57 -3.49 -4.94 8.70
C THR A 57 -3.66 -4.37 7.29
N LYS A 58 -3.53 -3.04 7.13
CA LYS A 58 -3.36 -2.44 5.80
C LYS A 58 -1.89 -2.16 5.51
N CYS A 59 -1.48 -2.45 4.29
CA CYS A 59 -0.10 -2.23 3.84
C CYS A 59 -0.01 -1.02 2.91
N THR A 60 1.12 -0.31 2.95
CA THR A 60 1.51 0.68 1.94
C THR A 60 2.94 0.40 1.46
N CYS A 61 3.36 1.05 0.38
CA CYS A 61 4.70 0.90 -0.15
C CYS A 61 5.71 1.77 0.62
N GLN A 62 6.95 1.30 0.69
CA GLN A 62 8.07 2.07 1.22
C GLN A 62 8.41 3.24 0.28
N LEU A 63 9.17 4.22 0.79
CA LEU A 63 9.63 5.37 0.00
C LEU A 63 10.40 4.91 -1.25
N GLY A 64 10.13 5.58 -2.38
CA GLY A 64 10.69 5.21 -3.69
C GLY A 64 9.92 4.11 -4.41
N PHE A 65 8.77 3.68 -3.88
CA PHE A 65 7.85 2.73 -4.51
C PHE A 65 6.43 3.30 -4.54
N PHE A 66 5.63 2.85 -5.49
CA PHE A 66 4.21 3.11 -5.56
C PHE A 66 3.42 1.81 -5.60
N CYS A 67 2.16 1.90 -5.19
CA CYS A 67 1.22 0.80 -5.25
C CYS A 67 0.71 0.62 -6.67
N PHE A 68 1.10 -0.48 -7.30
CA PHE A 68 0.63 -0.86 -8.62
C PHE A 68 -0.72 -1.58 -8.58
N HIS A 69 -0.94 -2.40 -7.53
CA HIS A 69 -2.18 -3.13 -7.32
C HIS A 69 -2.63 -3.01 -5.86
N GLN A 70 -3.90 -2.67 -5.64
CA GLN A 70 -4.51 -2.65 -4.31
C GLN A 70 -5.21 -3.98 -4.03
N LEU A 71 -5.00 -4.54 -2.83
CA LEU A 71 -5.68 -5.77 -2.39
C LEU A 71 -7.14 -5.47 -2.01
N GLU A 72 -7.32 -4.36 -1.32
CA GLU A 72 -8.57 -3.84 -0.78
C GLU A 72 -8.45 -2.32 -0.67
N ALA A 73 -9.54 -1.64 -0.31
CA ALA A 73 -9.55 -0.19 -0.20
C ALA A 73 -8.44 0.31 0.72
N ASP A 74 -7.51 1.07 0.15
CA ASP A 74 -6.39 1.70 0.85
C ASP A 74 -5.36 0.71 1.45
N SER A 75 -5.21 -0.49 0.86
CA SER A 75 -4.21 -1.49 1.25
C SER A 75 -3.50 -2.06 0.02
N CYS A 76 -2.19 -1.85 -0.08
CA CYS A 76 -1.41 -2.23 -1.24
C CYS A 76 -1.09 -3.72 -1.30
N ASP A 77 -1.12 -4.30 -2.49
CA ASP A 77 -0.76 -5.69 -2.77
C ASP A 77 0.55 -5.86 -3.54
N VAL A 78 0.85 -4.92 -4.44
CA VAL A 78 2.08 -4.98 -5.24
C VAL A 78 2.74 -3.61 -5.26
N CYS A 79 3.95 -3.54 -4.72
CA CYS A 79 4.78 -2.34 -4.74
C CYS A 79 5.79 -2.41 -5.88
N VAL A 80 5.82 -1.35 -6.70
CA VAL A 80 6.75 -1.22 -7.82
C VAL A 80 7.61 0.01 -7.58
N ARG A 81 8.91 -0.08 -7.89
CA ARG A 81 9.84 1.03 -7.74
C ARG A 81 9.40 2.19 -8.63
N HIS A 82 9.50 3.41 -8.12
CA HIS A 82 9.30 4.61 -8.93
C HIS A 82 10.27 4.64 -10.12
N SER A 83 9.76 5.03 -11.27
CA SER A 83 10.56 5.28 -12.46
C SER A 83 11.52 6.44 -12.23
N THR A 84 12.74 6.30 -12.76
CA THR A 84 13.75 7.34 -12.74
C THR A 84 13.77 8.04 -14.09
N ALA A 85 13.33 9.30 -14.13
CA ALA A 85 13.53 10.21 -15.23
C ALA A 85 15.02 10.35 -15.54
N PRO A 86 15.48 9.89 -16.71
CA PRO A 86 16.88 9.94 -17.08
C PRO A 86 17.29 11.37 -17.47
N PRO A 87 18.60 11.64 -17.64
CA PRO A 87 19.07 12.86 -18.27
C PRO A 87 18.40 13.08 -19.64
N GLY A 88 18.14 14.34 -19.99
CA GLY A 88 17.34 14.71 -21.15
C GLY A 88 15.82 14.75 -20.91
N PHE A 89 15.34 14.30 -19.75
CA PHE A 89 13.94 14.39 -19.35
C PHE A 89 13.77 15.29 -18.12
N ARG A 90 12.58 15.89 -17.99
CA ARG A 90 12.18 16.61 -16.77
C ARG A 90 11.02 15.91 -16.08
N VAL A 91 11.05 15.87 -14.77
CA VAL A 91 9.94 15.43 -13.93
C VAL A 91 8.81 16.44 -14.04
N THR A 92 7.62 15.96 -14.39
CA THR A 92 6.40 16.74 -14.44
C THR A 92 5.52 16.47 -13.23
N ARG A 93 5.61 15.27 -12.65
CA ARG A 93 4.94 14.91 -11.39
C ARG A 93 5.82 13.96 -10.59
N ALA A 94 6.08 14.30 -9.33
CA ALA A 94 6.77 13.42 -8.40
C ALA A 94 5.92 12.17 -8.10
N GLY A 95 6.61 11.05 -7.86
CA GLY A 95 5.97 9.80 -7.43
C GLY A 95 5.33 9.95 -6.05
N THR A 96 4.26 9.20 -5.81
CA THR A 96 3.58 9.11 -4.52
C THR A 96 3.37 7.65 -4.13
N GLU A 97 2.79 7.38 -2.96
CA GLU A 97 2.48 6.01 -2.54
C GLU A 97 1.57 5.26 -3.51
N ASN A 98 0.81 5.96 -4.37
CA ASN A 98 -0.17 5.36 -5.28
C ASN A 98 0.11 5.68 -6.76
N HIS A 99 1.14 6.46 -7.07
CA HIS A 99 1.43 6.89 -8.44
C HIS A 99 2.91 6.90 -8.71
N ASP A 100 3.28 6.50 -9.92
CA ASP A 100 4.64 6.61 -10.40
C ASP A 100 5.04 8.07 -10.69
N VAL A 101 6.34 8.31 -10.75
CA VAL A 101 6.93 9.53 -11.29
C VAL A 101 6.52 9.67 -12.76
N LYS A 102 6.02 10.85 -13.13
CA LYS A 102 5.81 11.21 -14.54
C LYS A 102 6.89 12.18 -14.98
N PHE A 103 7.43 11.94 -16.16
CA PHE A 103 8.45 12.76 -16.77
C PHE A 103 8.30 12.76 -18.28
N GLU A 104 8.84 13.80 -18.92
CA GLU A 104 8.79 13.98 -20.37
C GLU A 104 10.12 14.50 -20.89
N ALA A 105 10.37 14.32 -22.18
CA ALA A 105 11.59 14.80 -22.82
C ALA A 105 11.68 16.32 -22.71
N CYS A 106 12.89 16.83 -22.55
CA CYS A 106 13.14 18.26 -22.64
C CYS A 106 12.82 18.76 -24.06
N PRO A 107 12.18 19.94 -24.19
CA PRO A 107 11.87 20.49 -25.50
C PRO A 107 13.14 20.80 -26.30
N PRO A 108 13.07 20.81 -27.65
CA PRO A 108 14.22 21.12 -28.50
C PRO A 108 14.92 22.42 -28.07
N GLY A 109 16.26 22.40 -28.07
CA GLY A 109 17.07 23.53 -27.59
C GLY A 109 17.29 23.55 -26.07
N THR A 110 16.79 22.55 -25.34
CA THR A 110 16.99 22.39 -23.89
C THR A 110 17.38 20.95 -23.53
N PHE A 111 17.94 20.77 -22.34
CA PHE A 111 18.34 19.47 -21.81
C PHE A 111 18.31 19.44 -20.28
N SER A 112 18.32 18.25 -19.68
CA SER A 112 18.59 18.06 -18.26
C SER A 112 19.85 17.22 -18.09
N LEU A 113 20.73 17.63 -17.17
CA LEU A 113 22.02 16.97 -16.94
C LEU A 113 21.94 15.78 -15.99
N LYS A 114 20.97 15.82 -15.07
CA LYS A 114 20.87 14.87 -13.96
C LYS A 114 19.56 14.11 -14.05
N GLU A 115 19.59 12.90 -13.55
CA GLU A 115 18.39 12.14 -13.25
C GLU A 115 17.48 12.94 -12.31
N MET A 116 16.18 12.70 -12.42
CA MET A 116 15.16 13.34 -11.57
C MET A 116 15.19 14.88 -11.61
N SER A 117 15.72 15.48 -12.67
CA SER A 117 15.68 16.94 -12.84
C SER A 117 14.24 17.42 -12.99
N PHE A 118 13.88 18.49 -12.27
CA PHE A 118 12.57 19.14 -12.41
C PHE A 118 12.56 20.23 -13.48
N SER A 119 13.71 20.55 -14.07
CA SER A 119 13.86 21.60 -15.06
C SER A 119 14.74 21.18 -16.24
N CYS A 120 14.51 21.84 -17.37
CA CYS A 120 15.38 21.79 -18.54
C CYS A 120 16.13 23.11 -18.65
N ILE A 121 17.43 23.04 -18.92
CA ILE A 121 18.31 24.17 -19.15
C ILE A 121 18.56 24.33 -20.65
N LYS A 122 18.71 25.56 -21.14
CA LYS A 122 19.02 25.81 -22.55
C LYS A 122 20.43 25.34 -22.89
N TRP A 123 20.66 24.88 -24.12
CA TRP A 123 22.02 24.64 -24.61
C TRP A 123 22.83 25.94 -24.59
N THR A 124 24.06 25.85 -24.11
CA THR A 124 25.08 26.88 -24.36
C THR A 124 25.49 26.81 -25.83
N LYS A 125 25.58 27.99 -26.47
CA LYS A 125 26.14 28.13 -27.82
C LYS A 125 27.63 27.87 -27.82
#